data_AF-A0A3B9YGM7-F1
#
_entry.id   AF-A0A3B9YGM7-F1
#
_cell.length_a   1.000
_cell.length_b   1.000
_cell.length_c   1.000
_cell.angle_alpha   90.00
_cell.angle_beta   90.00
_cell.angle_gamma   90.00
#
_symmetry.space_group_name_H-M   'P 1'
#
loop_
_entity.id
_entity.type
_entity.pdbx_description
1 polymer ?
#
loop_
_entity_poly.entity_id
_entity_poly.type
_entity_poly.pdbx_seq_one_letter_code
_entity_poly.pdbx_strand_id
1 'polypeptide(L)'
;MGILVTALALWAAAADTLPPAPKADKETVQLVELFLKADTAELPPEQIPRFLSVPPASLPSKLRERCQAKQSELKALMRLSKSKKKGPLKRLGVEEKAECRIEEGSALYIQTLLSFGFDEIYEDEEKFLMERTRCEECELQEESSLTLVLVPAKKKGERPFKRMFMSMNDPFHAIIAAYRKKAGAQTDFFSMGFQGACR
;
A
#
# COMPACT_ATOMS: atom_id res chain seq x y z
N MET A 1 -18.18 -60.07 9.24
CA MET A 1 -17.88 -59.42 7.94
C MET A 1 -19.00 -58.43 7.71
N GLY A 2 -18.87 -57.12 7.79
CA GLY A 2 -17.79 -56.22 7.40
C GLY A 2 -18.51 -55.09 6.65
N ILE A 3 -18.67 -53.93 7.30
CA ILE A 3 -19.46 -52.77 6.84
C ILE A 3 -18.85 -52.20 5.55
N LEU A 4 -19.67 -51.81 4.57
CA LEU A 4 -19.27 -50.85 3.54
C LEU A 4 -20.40 -49.86 3.24
N VAL A 5 -20.28 -48.72 3.94
CA VAL A 5 -20.87 -47.42 3.63
C VAL A 5 -20.13 -46.83 2.45
N THR A 6 -20.82 -46.29 1.44
CA THR A 6 -20.36 -45.08 0.74
C THR A 6 -21.56 -44.32 0.18
N ALA A 7 -21.99 -43.32 0.94
CA ALA A 7 -22.83 -42.24 0.44
C ALA A 7 -21.99 -41.33 -0.47
N LEU A 8 -22.35 -41.23 -1.75
CA LEU A 8 -21.84 -40.18 -2.62
C LEU A 8 -22.61 -38.88 -2.31
N ALA A 9 -22.02 -38.04 -1.46
CA ALA A 9 -22.41 -36.65 -1.34
C ALA A 9 -21.77 -35.87 -2.49
N LEU A 10 -22.55 -35.61 -3.53
CA LEU A 10 -22.21 -34.69 -4.62
C LEU A 10 -22.28 -33.26 -4.06
N TRP A 11 -21.17 -32.73 -3.57
CA TRP A 11 -21.02 -31.29 -3.33
C TRP A 11 -20.66 -30.63 -4.66
N ALA A 12 -21.69 -30.21 -5.39
CA ALA A 12 -21.53 -29.26 -6.47
C ALA A 12 -21.06 -27.94 -5.85
N ALA A 13 -19.80 -27.58 -6.11
CA ALA A 13 -19.25 -26.28 -5.80
C ALA A 13 -20.11 -25.21 -6.51
N ALA A 14 -20.89 -24.47 -5.73
CA ALA A 14 -21.48 -23.22 -6.17
C ALA A 14 -20.31 -22.28 -6.46
N ALA A 15 -20.03 -22.07 -7.75
CA ALA A 15 -19.22 -20.95 -8.18
C ALA A 15 -19.99 -19.68 -7.81
N ASP A 16 -19.59 -19.04 -6.72
CA ASP A 16 -19.99 -17.69 -6.36
C ASP A 16 -19.61 -16.75 -7.50
N THR A 17 -20.54 -16.56 -8.42
CA THR A 17 -20.51 -15.50 -9.41
C THR A 17 -20.91 -14.24 -8.66
N LEU A 18 -19.93 -13.60 -8.04
CA LEU A 18 -20.07 -12.25 -7.49
C LEU A 18 -20.73 -11.37 -8.56
N PRO A 19 -21.87 -10.72 -8.25
CA PRO A 19 -22.55 -9.88 -9.21
C PRO A 19 -21.58 -8.78 -9.69
N PRO A 20 -21.59 -8.45 -11.00
CA PRO A 20 -20.73 -7.40 -11.52
C PRO A 20 -20.97 -6.12 -10.73
N ALA A 21 -19.90 -5.54 -10.17
CA ALA A 21 -19.97 -4.32 -9.38
C ALA A 21 -20.82 -3.27 -10.11
N PRO A 22 -21.76 -2.60 -9.43
CA PRO A 22 -22.64 -1.63 -10.07
C PRO A 22 -21.79 -0.56 -10.75
N LYS A 23 -22.11 -0.23 -12.00
CA LYS A 23 -21.40 0.82 -12.74
C LYS A 23 -21.54 2.14 -11.99
N ALA A 24 -20.41 2.82 -11.78
CA ALA A 24 -20.41 4.12 -11.12
C ALA A 24 -21.30 5.13 -11.88
N ASP A 25 -22.01 5.95 -11.13
CA ASP A 25 -22.78 7.08 -11.62
C ASP A 25 -21.85 8.17 -12.21
N LYS A 26 -22.41 9.05 -13.05
CA LYS A 26 -21.62 10.09 -13.76
C LYS A 26 -20.93 11.06 -12.79
N GLU A 27 -21.54 11.35 -11.64
CA GLU A 27 -20.95 12.25 -10.64
C GLU A 27 -19.74 11.60 -9.97
N THR A 28 -19.83 10.30 -9.64
CA THR A 28 -18.68 9.55 -9.12
C THR A 28 -17.53 9.49 -10.13
N VAL A 29 -17.81 9.35 -11.43
CA VAL A 29 -16.76 9.40 -12.47
C VAL A 29 -16.12 10.79 -12.54
N GLN A 30 -16.90 11.87 -12.49
CA GLN A 30 -16.37 13.24 -12.47
C GLN A 30 -15.54 13.54 -11.23
N LEU A 31 -15.97 13.06 -10.06
CA LEU A 31 -15.21 13.13 -8.82
C LEU A 31 -13.85 12.47 -8.98
N VAL A 32 -13.82 11.25 -9.52
CA VAL A 32 -12.56 10.52 -9.76
C VAL A 32 -11.68 11.29 -10.73
N GLU A 33 -12.21 11.80 -11.85
CA GLU A 33 -11.41 12.57 -12.81
C GLU A 33 -10.83 13.85 -12.21
N LEU A 34 -11.56 14.54 -11.33
CA LEU A 34 -11.07 15.71 -10.61
C LEU A 34 -9.88 15.32 -9.71
N PHE A 35 -10.05 14.25 -8.93
CA PHE A 35 -9.00 13.75 -8.03
C PHE A 35 -7.75 13.25 -8.76
N LEU A 36 -7.90 12.77 -9.99
CA LEU A 36 -6.79 12.30 -10.82
C LEU A 36 -6.04 13.42 -11.57
N LYS A 37 -6.62 14.62 -11.64
CA LYS A 37 -6.03 15.79 -12.33
C LYS A 37 -5.43 16.79 -11.36
N ALA A 38 -6.06 16.97 -10.20
CA ALA A 38 -5.62 17.94 -9.20
C ALA A 38 -4.43 17.42 -8.38
N ASP A 39 -3.56 18.34 -7.99
CA ASP A 39 -2.51 18.07 -7.02
C ASP A 39 -3.12 17.81 -5.65
N THR A 40 -2.46 16.96 -4.87
CA THR A 40 -3.00 16.51 -3.58
C THR A 40 -3.21 17.66 -2.58
N ALA A 41 -2.46 18.75 -2.72
CA ALA A 41 -2.61 19.96 -1.91
C ALA A 41 -3.87 20.78 -2.25
N GLU A 42 -4.41 20.63 -3.47
CA GLU A 42 -5.57 21.38 -3.96
C GLU A 42 -6.89 20.59 -3.84
N LEU A 43 -6.81 19.34 -3.35
CA LEU A 43 -7.99 18.48 -3.24
C LEU A 43 -8.96 18.97 -2.16
N PRO A 44 -10.27 18.96 -2.42
CA PRO A 44 -11.27 19.32 -1.44
C PRO A 44 -11.29 18.27 -0.30
N PRO A 45 -10.93 18.65 0.95
CA PRO A 45 -10.75 17.70 2.04
C PRO A 45 -12.06 16.96 2.40
N GLU A 46 -13.20 17.62 2.20
CA GLU A 46 -14.53 17.06 2.46
C GLU A 46 -14.89 15.90 1.53
N GLN A 47 -14.30 15.84 0.33
CA GLN A 47 -14.60 14.82 -0.66
C GLN A 47 -13.64 13.63 -0.62
N ILE A 48 -12.52 13.75 0.12
CA ILE A 48 -11.53 12.67 0.27
C ILE A 48 -12.17 11.36 0.78
N PRO A 49 -13.01 11.36 1.84
CA PRO A 49 -13.64 10.13 2.31
C PRO A 49 -14.55 9.49 1.25
N ARG A 50 -15.28 10.32 0.48
CA ARG A 50 -16.13 9.84 -0.61
C ARG A 50 -15.28 9.19 -1.70
N PHE A 51 -14.20 9.84 -2.13
CA PHE A 51 -13.28 9.29 -3.14
C PHE A 51 -12.63 7.97 -2.69
N LEU A 52 -12.19 7.87 -1.44
CA LEU A 52 -11.59 6.65 -0.87
C LEU A 52 -12.57 5.47 -0.77
N SER A 53 -13.89 5.75 -0.72
CA SER A 53 -14.94 4.73 -0.69
C SER A 53 -15.32 4.19 -2.07
N VAL A 54 -14.87 4.84 -3.17
CA VAL A 54 -15.21 4.42 -4.53
C VAL A 54 -14.49 3.11 -4.87
N PRO A 55 -15.21 2.02 -5.17
CA PRO A 55 -14.57 0.76 -5.55
C PRO A 55 -13.98 0.90 -6.96
N PRO A 56 -12.67 0.66 -7.19
CA PRO A 56 -12.07 0.80 -8.53
C PRO A 56 -12.76 -0.06 -9.60
N ALA A 57 -13.34 -1.19 -9.22
CA ALA A 57 -14.06 -2.09 -10.13
C ALA A 57 -15.32 -1.46 -10.77
N SER A 58 -15.98 -0.50 -10.11
CA SER A 58 -17.18 0.18 -10.63
C SER A 58 -16.86 1.21 -11.72
N LEU A 59 -15.59 1.59 -11.87
CA LEU A 59 -15.14 2.62 -12.80
C LEU A 59 -14.85 2.08 -14.21
N PRO A 60 -14.80 2.96 -15.22
CA PRO A 60 -14.29 2.62 -16.55
C PRO A 60 -12.86 2.06 -16.49
N SER A 61 -12.53 1.09 -17.34
CA SER A 61 -11.23 0.38 -17.34
C SER A 61 -10.02 1.31 -17.32
N LYS A 62 -10.08 2.44 -18.04
CA LYS A 62 -9.01 3.45 -18.11
C LYS A 62 -8.76 4.17 -16.77
N LEU A 63 -9.74 4.23 -15.89
CA LEU A 63 -9.68 4.97 -14.62
C LEU A 63 -9.42 4.07 -13.41
N ARG A 64 -9.60 2.75 -13.52
CA ARG A 64 -9.52 1.82 -12.37
C ARG A 64 -8.16 1.88 -11.70
N GLU A 65 -7.10 1.64 -12.46
CA GLU A 65 -5.71 1.58 -11.98
C GLU A 65 -5.25 2.95 -11.45
N ARG A 66 -5.63 4.02 -12.16
CA ARG A 66 -5.34 5.40 -11.75
C ARG A 66 -6.02 5.76 -10.44
N CYS A 67 -7.31 5.41 -10.31
CA CYS A 67 -8.07 5.61 -9.09
C CYS A 67 -7.44 4.84 -7.93
N GLN A 68 -7.14 3.55 -8.12
CA GLN A 68 -6.50 2.72 -7.10
C GLN A 68 -5.17 3.32 -6.63
N ALA A 69 -4.31 3.73 -7.57
CA ALA A 69 -3.02 4.31 -7.21
C ALA A 69 -3.15 5.67 -6.48
N LYS A 70 -4.09 6.53 -6.91
CA LYS A 70 -4.39 7.79 -6.21
C LYS A 70 -4.97 7.54 -4.81
N GLN A 71 -5.80 6.52 -4.64
CA GLN A 71 -6.27 6.09 -3.32
C GLN A 71 -5.11 5.64 -2.43
N SER A 72 -4.13 4.92 -2.98
CA SER A 72 -2.92 4.49 -2.25
C SER A 72 -2.04 5.67 -1.85
N GLU A 73 -1.88 6.67 -2.71
CA GLU A 73 -1.21 7.94 -2.40
C GLU A 73 -1.89 8.66 -1.23
N LEU A 74 -3.22 8.86 -1.30
CA LEU A 74 -3.97 9.53 -0.24
C LEU A 74 -3.91 8.76 1.08
N LYS A 75 -4.05 7.44 1.04
CA LYS A 75 -3.89 6.58 2.23
C LYS A 75 -2.49 6.69 2.82
N ALA A 76 -1.45 6.74 1.99
CA ALA A 76 -0.07 6.94 2.44
C ALA A 76 0.09 8.30 3.13
N LEU A 77 -0.39 9.40 2.53
CA LEU A 77 -0.31 10.73 3.12
C LEU A 77 -1.11 10.84 4.43
N MET A 78 -2.29 10.20 4.50
CA MET A 78 -3.06 10.10 5.74
C MET A 78 -2.30 9.32 6.82
N ARG A 79 -1.64 8.20 6.47
CA ARG A 79 -0.77 7.45 7.39
C ARG A 79 0.40 8.30 7.89
N LEU A 80 1.10 8.99 6.99
CA LEU A 80 2.20 9.89 7.34
C LEU A 80 1.75 11.03 8.27
N SER A 81 0.60 11.64 8.00
CA SER A 81 0.02 12.68 8.87
C SER A 81 -0.31 12.14 10.26
N LYS A 82 -0.89 10.94 10.34
CA LYS A 82 -1.17 10.27 11.63
C LYS A 82 0.11 9.92 12.38
N SER A 83 1.11 9.37 11.69
CA SER A 83 2.39 8.98 12.30
C SER A 83 3.15 10.20 12.84
N LYS A 84 3.15 11.34 12.12
CA LYS A 84 3.72 12.60 12.62
C LYS A 84 3.09 13.09 13.93
N LYS A 85 1.80 12.80 14.17
CA LYS A 85 1.10 13.16 15.40
C LYS A 85 1.42 12.26 16.59
N LYS A 86 1.93 11.03 16.37
CA LYS A 86 2.26 10.07 17.44
C LYS A 86 3.55 10.44 18.21
N GLY A 87 4.32 11.42 17.71
CA GLY A 87 5.56 11.85 18.36
C GLY A 87 6.75 10.94 18.05
N PRO A 88 7.87 11.07 18.81
CA PRO A 88 9.08 10.29 18.59
C PRO A 88 8.80 8.79 18.70
N LEU A 89 8.28 8.31 19.83
CA LEU A 89 8.16 6.88 20.08
C LEU A 89 6.81 6.37 19.60
N LYS A 90 6.79 5.72 18.43
CA LYS A 90 5.54 5.50 17.67
C LYS A 90 4.62 4.41 18.25
N ARG A 91 5.16 3.38 18.92
CA ARG A 91 4.37 2.27 19.49
C ARG A 91 4.59 2.03 20.99
N LEU A 92 4.99 3.07 21.73
CA LEU A 92 5.19 2.94 23.18
C LEU A 92 3.84 2.67 23.86
N GLY A 93 3.65 1.45 24.37
CA GLY A 93 2.39 1.00 24.99
C GLY A 93 1.34 0.41 24.04
N VAL A 94 1.68 0.16 22.77
CA VAL A 94 0.79 -0.54 21.82
C VAL A 94 1.12 -2.03 21.81
N GLU A 95 0.25 -2.86 22.40
CA GLU A 95 0.42 -4.32 22.43
C GLU A 95 -0.07 -5.03 21.17
N GLU A 96 -0.83 -4.34 20.31
CA GLU A 96 -1.33 -4.92 19.06
C GLU A 96 -0.19 -5.14 18.06
N LYS A 97 -0.10 -6.37 17.54
CA LYS A 97 0.76 -6.69 16.41
C LYS A 97 0.17 -6.06 15.15
N ALA A 98 1.00 -5.30 14.44
CA ALA A 98 0.61 -4.76 13.15
C ALA A 98 0.29 -5.87 12.15
N GLU A 99 -0.80 -5.73 11.40
CA GLU A 99 -1.15 -6.63 10.31
C GLU A 99 -0.63 -6.09 8.98
N CYS A 100 0.23 -6.87 8.31
CA CYS A 100 0.73 -6.52 6.99
C CYS A 100 -0.40 -6.56 5.94
N ARG A 101 -0.52 -5.47 5.16
CA ARG A 101 -1.46 -5.38 4.04
C ARG A 101 -0.70 -5.46 2.74
N ILE A 102 -0.98 -6.52 1.98
CA ILE A 102 -0.42 -6.73 0.65
C ILE A 102 -1.52 -6.40 -0.37
N GLU A 103 -1.22 -5.47 -1.27
CA GLU A 103 -2.12 -5.09 -2.36
C GLU A 103 -1.82 -5.95 -3.60
N GLU A 104 -2.86 -6.44 -4.27
CA GLU A 104 -2.68 -7.05 -5.58
C GLU A 104 -2.49 -5.96 -6.64
N GLY A 105 -1.46 -6.10 -7.47
CA GLY A 105 -1.10 -5.07 -8.45
C GLY A 105 -0.78 -5.62 -9.83
N SER A 106 -1.22 -4.90 -10.86
CA SER A 106 -0.84 -5.14 -12.25
C SER A 106 0.45 -4.39 -12.62
N ALA A 107 1.03 -4.69 -13.79
CA ALA A 107 2.17 -3.90 -14.29
C ALA A 107 1.79 -2.42 -14.50
N LEU A 108 0.53 -2.15 -14.89
CA LEU A 108 0.01 -0.80 -15.05
C LEU A 108 -0.16 -0.11 -13.69
N TYR A 109 -0.62 -0.83 -12.67
CA TYR A 109 -0.69 -0.33 -11.29
C TYR A 109 0.68 0.18 -10.81
N ILE A 110 1.72 -0.62 -11.01
CA ILE A 110 3.08 -0.27 -10.61
C ILE A 110 3.57 0.99 -11.31
N GLN A 111 3.43 1.06 -12.65
CA GLN A 111 3.81 2.25 -13.39
C GLN A 111 3.07 3.49 -12.89
N THR A 112 1.80 3.30 -12.51
CA THR A 112 0.96 4.37 -11.98
C THR A 112 1.42 4.81 -10.58
N LEU A 113 1.79 3.88 -9.69
CA LEU A 113 2.38 4.21 -8.38
C LEU A 113 3.65 5.06 -8.55
N LEU A 114 4.55 4.66 -9.44
CA LEU A 114 5.77 5.43 -9.74
C LEU A 114 5.43 6.85 -10.22
N SER A 115 4.41 7.00 -11.08
CA SER A 115 3.96 8.31 -11.55
C SER A 115 3.36 9.20 -10.46
N PHE A 116 2.84 8.60 -9.38
CA PHE A 116 2.33 9.31 -8.20
C PHE A 116 3.40 9.56 -7.13
N GLY A 117 4.68 9.44 -7.48
CA GLY A 117 5.78 9.78 -6.57
C GLY A 117 6.06 8.70 -5.53
N PHE A 118 5.72 7.44 -5.81
CA PHE A 118 6.30 6.31 -5.12
C PHE A 118 7.62 5.93 -5.79
N ASP A 119 8.56 5.47 -4.98
CA ASP A 119 9.82 4.87 -5.40
C ASP A 119 9.82 3.40 -5.00
N GLU A 120 10.44 2.56 -5.82
CA GLU A 120 10.58 1.14 -5.51
C GLU A 120 11.68 0.95 -4.46
N ILE A 121 11.45 0.08 -3.49
CA ILE A 121 12.41 -0.31 -2.46
C ILE A 121 12.78 -1.78 -2.65
N TYR A 122 14.05 -2.10 -2.49
CA TYR A 122 14.57 -3.47 -2.56
C TYR A 122 14.63 -4.15 -1.19
N GLU A 123 14.74 -5.48 -1.16
CA GLU A 123 14.74 -6.27 0.09
C GLU A 123 15.91 -5.93 1.04
N ASP A 124 17.07 -5.55 0.51
CA ASP A 124 18.21 -5.09 1.30
C ASP A 124 17.96 -3.72 1.94
N GLU A 125 17.27 -2.83 1.23
CA GLU A 125 16.88 -1.50 1.72
C GLU A 125 15.80 -1.60 2.80
N GLU A 126 14.83 -2.51 2.65
CA GLU A 126 13.84 -2.84 3.67
C GLU A 126 14.53 -3.34 4.95
N LYS A 127 15.43 -4.31 4.83
CA LYS A 127 16.20 -4.83 5.98
C LYS A 127 17.00 -3.72 6.66
N PHE A 128 17.65 -2.88 5.88
CA PHE A 128 18.37 -1.72 6.41
C PHE A 128 17.44 -0.78 7.18
N LEU A 129 16.25 -0.49 6.66
CA LEU A 129 15.25 0.31 7.36
C LEU A 129 14.83 -0.35 8.68
N MET A 130 14.45 -1.63 8.65
CA MET A 130 14.04 -2.37 9.85
C MET A 130 15.13 -2.37 10.94
N GLU A 131 16.40 -2.59 10.55
CA GLU A 131 17.54 -2.55 11.47
C GLU A 131 17.73 -1.16 12.09
N ARG A 132 17.55 -0.10 11.29
CA ARG A 132 17.76 1.27 11.73
C ARG A 132 16.62 1.81 12.58
N THR A 133 15.40 1.43 12.27
CA THR A 133 14.19 1.97 12.89
C THR A 133 13.66 1.07 13.99
N ARG A 134 14.21 -0.15 14.10
CA ARG A 134 13.76 -1.21 15.01
C ARG A 134 12.28 -1.55 14.83
N CYS A 135 11.76 -1.33 13.62
CA CYS A 135 10.40 -1.67 13.25
C CYS A 135 10.39 -3.02 12.54
N GLU A 136 9.33 -3.80 12.77
CA GLU A 136 9.01 -4.94 11.91
C GLU A 136 8.36 -4.46 10.59
N GLU A 137 8.30 -5.31 9.55
CA GLU A 137 7.74 -4.95 8.23
C GLU A 137 6.31 -4.39 8.35
N CYS A 138 5.45 -5.06 9.10
CA CYS A 138 4.06 -4.64 9.29
C CYS A 138 3.97 -3.32 10.08
N GLU A 139 4.85 -3.13 11.07
CA GLU A 139 4.93 -1.88 11.82
C GLU A 139 5.37 -0.73 10.89
N LEU A 140 6.29 -1.01 9.97
CA LEU A 140 6.74 -0.06 8.97
C LEU A 140 5.60 0.32 8.01
N GLN A 141 4.73 -0.60 7.60
CA GLN A 141 3.54 -0.27 6.78
C GLN A 141 2.52 0.64 7.47
N GLU A 142 2.38 0.51 8.79
CA GLU A 142 1.48 1.37 9.58
C GLU A 142 2.06 2.75 9.83
N GLU A 143 3.37 2.82 10.08
CA GLU A 143 4.08 4.03 10.49
C GLU A 143 4.75 4.81 9.36
N SER A 144 4.78 4.23 8.16
CA SER A 144 5.30 4.83 6.94
C SER A 144 4.29 4.73 5.79
N SER A 145 4.71 5.17 4.61
CA SER A 145 4.01 5.01 3.35
C SER A 145 4.34 3.70 2.63
N LEU A 146 5.03 2.75 3.30
CA LEU A 146 5.36 1.45 2.71
C LEU A 146 4.09 0.74 2.23
N THR A 147 4.08 0.45 0.94
CA THR A 147 3.04 -0.27 0.22
C THR A 147 3.67 -1.52 -0.38
N LEU A 148 3.16 -2.68 0.01
CA LEU A 148 3.59 -3.97 -0.51
C LEU A 148 2.63 -4.37 -1.63
N VAL A 149 3.17 -4.70 -2.79
CA VAL A 149 2.40 -5.06 -3.99
C VAL A 149 2.78 -6.46 -4.43
N LEU A 150 1.80 -7.37 -4.46
CA LEU A 150 1.98 -8.69 -5.04
C LEU A 150 1.72 -8.62 -6.54
N VAL A 151 2.74 -8.95 -7.34
CA VAL A 151 2.64 -9.00 -8.79
C VAL A 151 2.37 -10.43 -9.23
N PRO A 152 1.29 -10.70 -9.98
CA PRO A 152 1.01 -12.03 -10.47
C PRO A 152 2.10 -12.46 -11.46
N ALA A 153 2.43 -13.75 -11.42
CA ALA A 153 3.38 -14.35 -12.35
C ALA A 153 2.90 -14.21 -13.80
N LYS A 154 3.80 -13.79 -14.70
CA LYS A 154 3.48 -13.65 -16.13
C LYS A 154 3.42 -15.02 -16.83
N LYS A 155 4.14 -16.02 -16.33
CA LYS A 155 4.19 -17.37 -16.89
C LYS A 155 3.62 -18.40 -15.93
N LYS A 156 2.99 -19.43 -16.51
CA LYS A 156 2.48 -20.60 -15.79
C LYS A 156 3.68 -21.34 -15.14
N GLY A 157 3.70 -21.40 -13.81
CA GLY A 157 4.76 -22.05 -13.03
C GLY A 157 5.74 -21.09 -12.33
N GLU A 158 5.73 -19.81 -12.69
CA GLU A 158 6.41 -18.78 -11.90
C GLU A 158 5.58 -18.44 -10.66
N ARG A 159 6.23 -18.18 -9.53
CA ARG A 159 5.55 -17.72 -8.31
C ARG A 159 5.30 -16.23 -8.41
N PRO A 160 4.17 -15.72 -7.88
CA PRO A 160 3.99 -14.28 -7.73
C PRO A 160 5.11 -13.72 -6.85
N PHE A 161 5.53 -12.49 -7.12
CA PHE A 161 6.63 -11.85 -6.39
C PHE A 161 6.18 -10.54 -5.77
N LYS A 162 6.71 -10.26 -4.58
CA LYS A 162 6.43 -9.05 -3.80
C LYS A 162 7.32 -7.92 -4.31
N ARG A 163 6.73 -6.77 -4.60
CA ARG A 163 7.44 -5.50 -4.84
C ARG A 163 7.04 -4.51 -3.76
N MET A 164 7.97 -3.64 -3.39
CA MET A 164 7.79 -2.73 -2.27
C MET A 164 7.95 -1.30 -2.75
N PHE A 165 7.06 -0.43 -2.31
CA PHE A 165 7.02 0.96 -2.75
C PHE A 165 6.88 1.87 -1.54
N MET A 166 7.52 3.02 -1.58
CA MET A 166 7.40 4.06 -0.56
C MET A 166 7.28 5.42 -1.23
N SER A 167 6.48 6.31 -0.66
CA SER A 167 6.36 7.67 -1.17
C SER A 167 7.69 8.41 -1.01
N MET A 168 8.08 9.18 -2.02
CA MET A 168 9.24 10.07 -1.93
C MET A 168 9.05 11.18 -0.86
N ASN A 169 7.81 11.46 -0.47
CA ASN A 169 7.49 12.41 0.59
C ASN A 169 7.60 11.81 2.00
N ASP A 170 7.96 10.53 2.09
CA ASP A 170 8.14 9.81 3.34
C ASP A 170 9.48 10.19 4.00
N PRO A 171 9.52 10.55 5.30
CA PRO A 171 10.79 10.74 6.01
C PRO A 171 11.72 9.52 5.97
N PHE A 172 11.19 8.28 5.88
CA PHE A 172 12.01 7.08 5.73
C PHE A 172 12.69 7.00 4.35
N HIS A 173 12.16 7.67 3.31
CA HIS A 173 12.79 7.68 1.97
C HIS A 173 14.16 8.35 2.00
N ALA A 174 14.36 9.38 2.82
CA ALA A 174 15.65 10.03 2.99
C ALA A 174 16.74 9.06 3.52
N ILE A 175 16.35 8.11 4.38
CA ILE A 175 17.24 7.07 4.92
C ILE A 175 17.67 6.10 3.81
N ILE A 176 16.73 5.71 2.95
CA ILE A 176 17.01 4.85 1.79
C ILE A 176 17.89 5.59 0.78
N ALA A 177 17.59 6.85 0.50
CA ALA A 177 18.40 7.67 -0.40
C ALA A 177 19.85 7.81 0.09
N ALA A 178 20.06 7.88 1.40
CA ALA A 178 21.40 7.85 2.00
C ALA A 178 22.09 6.49 1.84
N TYR A 179 21.36 5.40 2.06
CA TYR A 179 21.85 4.03 1.84
C TYR A 179 22.31 3.82 0.39
N ARG A 180 21.49 4.19 -0.59
CA ARG A 180 21.79 4.09 -2.03
C ARG A 180 23.04 4.83 -2.44
N LYS A 181 23.28 6.00 -1.84
CA LYS A 181 24.46 6.84 -2.14
C LYS A 181 25.77 6.26 -1.56
N LYS A 182 25.75 5.08 -0.93
CA LYS A 182 26.88 4.48 -0.21
C LYS A 182 27.56 5.47 0.74
N ALA A 183 26.78 6.36 1.36
CA ALA A 183 27.31 7.27 2.33
C ALA A 183 27.67 6.46 3.58
N GLY A 184 28.94 6.07 3.71
CA GLY A 184 29.54 5.60 4.96
C GLY A 184 29.63 6.68 6.04
N ALA A 185 28.78 7.71 5.96
CA ALA A 185 28.80 8.87 6.83
C ALA A 185 27.54 8.83 7.68
N GLN A 186 27.73 9.07 8.98
CA GLN A 186 26.68 9.44 9.93
C GLN A 186 25.70 10.41 9.25
N THR A 187 24.59 9.92 8.72
CA THR A 187 23.43 10.78 8.54
C THR A 187 22.95 11.04 9.95
N ASP A 188 23.17 12.24 10.45
CA ASP A 188 22.66 12.70 11.73
C ASP A 188 21.13 12.54 11.73
N PHE A 189 20.70 11.36 12.17
CA PHE A 189 19.33 10.91 12.26
C PHE A 189 18.48 11.91 13.05
N PHE A 190 19.10 12.47 14.10
CA PHE A 190 18.53 13.52 14.93
C PHE A 190 18.55 14.91 14.29
N SER A 191 19.43 15.21 13.32
CA SER A 191 19.43 16.51 12.61
C SER A 191 18.42 16.52 11.45
N MET A 192 18.06 15.36 10.89
CA MET A 192 16.96 15.22 9.91
C MET A 192 15.57 15.20 10.57
N GLY A 193 15.48 15.44 11.89
CA GLY A 193 14.22 15.38 12.64
C GLY A 193 13.64 13.96 12.74
N PHE A 194 14.45 12.94 12.45
CA PHE A 194 14.02 11.56 12.55
C PHE A 194 14.09 11.13 14.01
N GLN A 195 12.93 11.07 14.64
CA GLN A 195 12.80 10.91 16.08
C GLN A 195 12.16 9.58 16.50
N GLY A 196 11.82 8.70 15.54
CA GLY A 196 10.99 7.54 15.87
C GLY A 196 11.51 6.17 15.54
N ALA A 197 11.85 5.45 16.60
CA ALA A 197 11.81 4.00 16.63
C ALA A 197 10.35 3.53 16.84
N CYS A 198 10.02 2.35 16.33
CA CYS A 198 8.75 1.70 16.68
C CYS A 198 8.72 1.29 18.17
N ARG A 199 9.87 1.22 18.85
CA ARG A 199 9.99 0.85 20.27
C ARG A 199 11.01 1.72 21.00
#